data_AF-A0A3C0IQ36-F1
#
_entry.id   AF-A0A3C0IQ36-F1
#
_cell.length_a   1.000
_cell.length_b   1.000
_cell.length_c   1.000
_cell.angle_alpha   90.00
_cell.angle_beta   90.00
_cell.angle_gamma   90.00
#
_symmetry.space_group_name_H-M   'P 1'
#
loop_
_entity.id
_entity.type
_entity.pdbx_description
1 polymer ?
#
loop_
_entity_poly.entity_id
_entity_poly.type
_entity_poly.pdbx_seq_one_letter_code
_entity_poly.pdbx_strand_id
1 'polypeptide(L)'
;MRYWLLTWYLLVGCTLATWAQPQFYLYQDTSLQANATTVWNKHEQGYSTKLAKNYINLGFTKAIVWLIVIPDTTQPIHEPVLQLGDPHLNRIFIYRKVENETPLVHVTGDYYRFSQRPIATTHTTFPIKGSAPMLVRINKRNA
;
A
#
# COMPACT_ATOMS: atom_id res chain seq x y z
N MET A 1 -55.50 3.84 -41.55
CA MET A 1 -55.10 3.60 -40.14
C MET A 1 -53.62 3.91 -40.02
N ARG A 2 -53.26 4.88 -39.18
CA ARG A 2 -51.92 5.50 -39.11
C ARG A 2 -51.22 4.97 -37.86
N TYR A 3 -50.34 4.00 -38.00
CA TYR A 3 -49.60 3.43 -36.87
C TYR A 3 -48.39 4.32 -36.53
N TRP A 4 -48.52 5.07 -35.45
CA TRP A 4 -47.42 5.70 -34.74
C TRP A 4 -46.70 4.61 -33.93
N LEU A 5 -45.52 4.15 -34.39
CA LEU A 5 -44.65 3.32 -33.56
C LEU A 5 -43.70 4.24 -32.80
N LEU A 6 -44.00 4.42 -31.51
CA LEU A 6 -43.10 4.99 -30.52
C LEU A 6 -41.83 4.14 -30.43
N THR A 7 -40.71 4.64 -30.94
CA THR A 7 -39.39 4.10 -30.63
C THR A 7 -39.02 4.44 -29.19
N TRP A 8 -39.15 3.47 -28.30
CA TRP A 8 -38.53 3.48 -26.97
C TRP A 8 -37.01 3.40 -27.13
N TYR A 9 -36.30 4.50 -26.87
CA TYR A 9 -34.86 4.46 -26.64
C TYR A 9 -34.60 3.84 -25.27
N LEU A 10 -34.23 2.56 -25.26
CA LEU A 10 -33.69 1.90 -24.08
C LEU A 10 -32.27 2.47 -23.84
N LEU A 11 -32.17 3.48 -22.97
CA LEU A 11 -30.89 3.92 -22.41
C LEU A 11 -30.38 2.82 -21.48
N VAL A 12 -29.67 1.84 -22.06
CA VAL A 12 -28.84 0.91 -21.29
C VAL A 12 -27.68 1.73 -20.74
N GLY A 13 -27.85 2.23 -19.52
CA GLY A 13 -26.78 2.82 -18.74
C GLY A 13 -25.74 1.74 -18.43
N CYS A 14 -24.71 1.62 -19.27
CA CYS A 14 -23.50 0.91 -18.92
C CYS A 14 -22.85 1.64 -17.74
N THR A 15 -23.18 1.23 -16.52
CA THR A 15 -22.37 1.57 -15.35
C THR A 15 -21.03 0.87 -15.55
N LEU A 16 -20.02 1.65 -15.98
CA LEU A 16 -18.65 1.17 -16.00
C LEU A 16 -18.30 0.73 -14.57
N ALA A 17 -18.19 -0.58 -14.37
CA ALA A 17 -17.72 -1.12 -13.11
C ALA A 17 -16.28 -0.63 -12.89
N THR A 18 -16.12 0.34 -11.99
CA THR A 18 -14.80 0.76 -11.53
C THR A 18 -14.27 -0.34 -10.62
N TRP A 19 -13.33 -1.11 -11.14
CA TRP A 19 -12.59 -2.11 -10.39
C TRP A 19 -11.89 -1.44 -9.20
N ALA A 20 -12.13 -1.94 -7.99
CA ALA A 20 -11.41 -1.46 -6.82
C ALA A 20 -9.91 -1.71 -7.04
N GLN A 21 -9.08 -0.81 -6.49
CA GLN A 21 -7.63 -0.89 -6.58
C GLN A 21 -7.08 -0.87 -5.15
N PRO A 22 -5.92 -1.51 -4.90
CA PRO A 22 -5.26 -1.40 -3.62
C PRO A 22 -5.05 0.07 -3.27
N GLN A 23 -5.29 0.42 -2.00
CA GLN A 23 -5.17 1.77 -1.52
C GLN A 23 -3.88 1.92 -0.72
N PHE A 24 -3.18 3.01 -0.99
CA PHE A 24 -1.93 3.33 -0.33
C PHE A 24 -2.07 4.66 0.41
N TYR A 25 -1.61 4.69 1.65
CA TYR A 25 -1.57 5.90 2.46
C TYR A 25 -0.18 6.10 3.03
N LEU A 26 0.15 7.35 3.32
CA LEU A 26 1.43 7.73 3.89
C LEU A 26 1.26 8.47 5.20
N TYR A 27 2.10 8.10 6.15
CA TYR A 27 2.31 8.83 7.38
C TYR A 27 3.79 9.11 7.56
N GLN A 28 4.16 10.38 7.70
CA GLN A 28 5.54 10.78 7.95
C GLN A 28 5.74 10.98 9.45
N ASP A 29 6.59 10.15 10.05
CA ASP A 29 6.96 10.23 11.45
C ASP A 29 8.27 11.03 11.61
N THR A 30 8.13 12.30 11.95
CA THR A 30 9.26 13.19 12.28
C THR A 30 9.77 13.00 13.71
N SER A 31 8.96 12.39 14.60
CA SER A 31 9.37 12.08 15.98
C SER A 31 10.35 10.91 16.05
N LEU A 32 10.30 10.05 15.04
CA LEU A 32 11.09 8.82 14.88
C LEU A 32 10.73 7.69 15.85
N GLN A 33 9.71 7.89 16.68
CA GLN A 33 9.31 6.97 17.76
C GLN A 33 8.01 6.22 17.46
N ALA A 34 7.33 6.51 16.34
CA ALA A 34 6.08 5.84 16.02
C ALA A 34 6.31 4.34 15.84
N ASN A 35 5.39 3.53 16.40
CA ASN A 35 5.31 2.09 16.21
C ASN A 35 4.06 1.73 15.38
N ALA A 36 3.91 0.45 15.05
CA ALA A 36 2.82 -0.03 14.20
C ALA A 36 1.42 0.36 14.74
N THR A 37 1.19 0.17 16.04
CA THR A 37 -0.09 0.52 16.70
C THR A 37 -0.39 2.01 16.60
N THR A 38 0.60 2.85 16.92
CA THR A 38 0.44 4.32 16.82
C THR A 38 0.11 4.75 15.40
N VAL A 39 0.74 4.15 14.40
CA VAL A 39 0.53 4.48 12.99
C VAL A 39 -0.88 4.09 12.53
N TRP A 40 -1.40 2.93 12.95
CA TRP A 40 -2.79 2.57 12.67
C TRP A 40 -3.77 3.55 13.30
N ASN A 41 -3.58 3.90 14.57
CA ASN A 41 -4.43 4.88 15.24
C ASN A 41 -4.39 6.24 14.51
N LYS A 42 -3.21 6.67 14.05
CA LYS A 42 -3.05 7.91 13.26
C LYS A 42 -3.75 7.82 11.90
N HIS A 43 -3.70 6.67 11.24
CA HIS A 43 -4.42 6.43 9.99
C HIS A 43 -5.94 6.54 10.18
N GLU A 44 -6.48 5.86 11.20
CA GLU A 44 -7.91 5.86 11.53
C GLU A 44 -8.41 7.26 11.92
N GLN A 45 -7.56 8.06 12.57
CA GLN A 45 -7.80 9.47 12.89
C GLN A 45 -7.66 10.41 11.67
N GLY A 46 -7.31 9.91 10.49
CA GLY A 46 -7.18 10.71 9.26
C GLY A 46 -5.87 11.48 9.11
N TYR A 47 -4.84 11.19 9.94
CA TYR A 47 -3.53 11.86 9.85
C TYR A 47 -2.61 11.30 8.75
N SER A 48 -3.07 10.31 7.99
CA SER A 48 -2.33 9.77 6.84
C SER A 48 -2.86 10.32 5.52
N THR A 49 -1.97 10.61 4.59
CA THR A 49 -2.33 11.10 3.26
C THR A 49 -2.54 9.95 2.30
N LYS A 50 -3.71 9.88 1.65
CA LYS A 50 -3.97 8.91 0.57
C LYS A 50 -3.11 9.25 -0.65
N LEU A 51 -2.45 8.25 -1.22
CA LEU A 51 -1.72 8.39 -2.47
C LEU A 51 -2.67 8.40 -3.66
N ALA A 52 -2.55 9.43 -4.50
CA ALA A 52 -3.34 9.57 -5.74
C ALA A 52 -2.89 8.59 -6.84
N LYS A 53 -1.64 8.13 -6.79
CA LYS A 53 -1.03 7.15 -7.69
C LYS A 53 -0.24 6.14 -6.88
N ASN A 54 -0.01 4.95 -7.41
CA ASN A 54 0.82 3.91 -6.79
C ASN A 54 2.33 4.22 -6.88
N TYR A 55 2.68 5.50 -6.72
CA TYR A 55 4.03 6.01 -6.82
C TYR A 55 4.29 7.00 -5.69
N ILE A 56 5.48 6.91 -5.12
CA ILE A 56 5.96 7.81 -4.09
C ILE A 56 7.42 8.12 -4.37
N ASN A 57 7.76 9.41 -4.40
CA ASN A 57 9.15 9.84 -4.36
C ASN A 57 9.45 10.34 -2.95
N LEU A 58 10.30 9.61 -2.24
CA LEU A 58 10.68 9.95 -0.87
C LEU A 58 11.73 11.07 -0.79
N GLY A 59 12.41 11.36 -1.89
CA GLY A 59 13.52 12.31 -1.92
C GLY A 59 14.55 12.04 -0.82
N PHE A 60 15.15 13.11 -0.31
CA PHE A 60 15.90 13.11 0.94
C PHE A 60 14.97 13.52 2.09
N THR A 61 14.93 12.75 3.16
CA THR A 61 14.05 13.01 4.31
C THR A 61 14.77 12.81 5.63
N LYS A 62 14.36 13.56 6.66
CA LYS A 62 14.78 13.35 8.05
C LYS A 62 13.77 12.50 8.84
N ALA A 63 12.61 12.20 8.26
CA ALA A 63 11.53 11.43 8.88
C ALA A 63 11.65 9.93 8.58
N ILE A 64 10.98 9.12 9.39
CA ILE A 64 10.61 7.76 9.01
C ILE A 64 9.30 7.82 8.26
N VAL A 65 9.21 7.10 7.14
CA VAL A 65 7.98 7.06 6.36
C VAL A 65 7.28 5.74 6.60
N TRP A 66 6.00 5.82 6.93
CA TRP A 66 5.11 4.68 7.05
C TRP A 66 4.20 4.63 5.85
N LEU A 67 4.34 3.57 5.05
CA LEU A 67 3.40 3.23 3.98
C LEU A 67 2.37 2.26 4.55
N ILE A 68 1.11 2.68 4.48
CA ILE A 68 -0.06 1.87 4.83
C ILE A 68 -0.62 1.29 3.55
N VAL A 69 -0.80 -0.03 3.53
CA VAL A 69 -1.26 -0.78 2.35
C VAL A 69 -2.57 -1.45 2.71
N ILE A 70 -3.63 -1.09 1.99
CA ILE A 70 -4.94 -1.72 2.07
C ILE A 70 -5.13 -2.51 0.77
N PRO A 71 -4.97 -3.85 0.79
CA PRO A 71 -5.15 -4.67 -0.40
C PRO A 71 -6.57 -4.56 -0.97
N ASP A 72 -6.71 -4.75 -2.29
CA ASP A 72 -8.02 -5.00 -2.87
C ASP A 72 -8.50 -6.41 -2.49
N THR A 73 -9.71 -6.49 -1.96
CA THR A 73 -10.38 -7.74 -1.56
C THR A 73 -11.37 -8.25 -2.60
N THR A 74 -11.67 -7.44 -3.61
CA THR A 74 -12.75 -7.72 -4.57
C THR A 74 -12.32 -8.62 -5.71
N GLN A 75 -11.01 -8.75 -5.96
CA GLN A 75 -10.47 -9.64 -6.97
C GLN A 75 -9.51 -10.66 -6.35
N PRO A 76 -9.62 -11.95 -6.72
CA PRO A 76 -8.57 -12.92 -6.43
C PRO A 76 -7.34 -12.56 -7.27
N ILE A 77 -6.46 -11.75 -6.71
CA ILE A 77 -5.11 -11.61 -7.25
C ILE A 77 -4.37 -12.88 -6.86
N HIS A 78 -3.93 -13.66 -7.85
CA HIS A 78 -3.05 -14.79 -7.62
C HIS A 78 -1.66 -14.23 -7.26
N GLU A 79 -1.26 -14.42 -6.00
CA GLU A 79 0.07 -14.09 -5.48
C GLU A 79 0.48 -12.61 -5.64
N PRO A 80 -0.29 -11.65 -5.10
CA PRO A 80 0.07 -10.25 -5.19
C PRO A 80 1.42 -9.97 -4.54
N VAL A 81 2.23 -9.11 -5.17
CA VAL A 81 3.49 -8.63 -4.62
C VAL A 81 3.44 -7.11 -4.44
N LEU A 82 4.03 -6.64 -3.36
CA LEU A 82 4.34 -5.22 -3.19
C LEU A 82 5.81 -5.00 -3.55
N GLN A 83 6.05 -4.18 -4.56
CA GLN A 83 7.38 -3.73 -4.94
C GLN A 83 7.56 -2.27 -4.56
N LEU A 84 8.63 -1.99 -3.82
CA LEU A 84 9.11 -0.64 -3.59
C LEU A 84 10.12 -0.31 -4.68
N GLY A 85 9.75 0.59 -5.59
CA GLY A 85 10.56 0.93 -6.77
C GLY A 85 11.80 1.77 -6.49
N ASP A 86 12.00 2.24 -5.26
CA ASP A 86 13.21 2.96 -4.87
C ASP A 86 14.32 1.96 -4.48
N PRO A 87 15.46 1.94 -5.20
CA PRO A 87 16.53 1.00 -4.93
C PRO A 87 17.40 1.39 -3.73
N HIS A 88 17.23 2.60 -3.16
CA HIS A 88 18.10 3.15 -2.11
C HIS A 88 17.34 3.37 -0.82
N LEU A 89 16.96 2.28 -0.16
CA LEU A 89 16.19 2.28 1.08
C LEU A 89 17.00 1.64 2.21
N ASN A 90 17.46 2.45 3.15
CA ASN A 90 18.40 2.01 4.19
C ASN A 90 17.86 0.82 5.01
N ARG A 91 16.68 0.97 5.61
CA ARG A 91 16.04 -0.09 6.43
C ARG A 91 14.54 -0.11 6.19
N ILE A 92 14.00 -1.32 6.09
CA ILE A 92 12.60 -1.59 5.80
C ILE A 92 12.09 -2.64 6.79
N PHE A 93 10.99 -2.33 7.44
CA PHE A 93 10.30 -3.23 8.35
C PHE A 93 8.87 -3.40 7.87
N ILE A 94 8.45 -4.64 7.69
CA ILE A 94 7.11 -4.96 7.16
C ILE A 94 6.31 -5.60 8.29
N TYR A 95 5.15 -5.03 8.58
CA TYR A 95 4.21 -5.51 9.57
C TYR A 95 2.91 -5.88 8.89
N ARG A 96 2.26 -6.94 9.37
CA ARG A 96 0.96 -7.38 8.85
C ARG A 96 -0.08 -7.28 9.94
N LYS A 97 -1.24 -6.70 9.65
CA LYS A 97 -2.36 -6.67 10.58
C LYS A 97 -2.95 -8.08 10.68
N VAL A 98 -3.05 -8.60 11.89
CA VAL A 98 -3.68 -9.89 12.21
C VAL A 98 -4.60 -9.61 13.38
N GLU A 99 -5.92 -9.61 13.13
CA GLU A 99 -6.93 -9.26 14.14
C GLU A 99 -6.60 -7.90 14.82
N ASN A 100 -6.30 -7.93 16.12
CA ASN A 100 -5.97 -6.75 16.94
C ASN A 100 -4.46 -6.48 17.05
N GLU A 101 -3.63 -7.27 16.40
CA GLU A 101 -2.18 -7.14 16.42
C GLU A 101 -1.63 -6.71 15.06
N THR A 102 -0.40 -6.20 15.06
CA THR A 102 0.32 -5.91 13.81
C THR A 102 1.78 -6.37 13.94
N PRO A 103 2.03 -7.69 13.98
CA PRO A 103 3.37 -8.25 14.14
C PRO A 103 4.31 -7.87 13.00
N LEU A 104 5.60 -7.73 13.34
CA LEU A 104 6.69 -7.61 12.39
C LEU A 104 6.90 -8.95 11.68
N VAL A 105 6.80 -8.98 10.35
CA VAL A 105 6.95 -10.20 9.56
C VAL A 105 8.26 -10.27 8.78
N HIS A 106 8.82 -9.13 8.38
CA HIS A 106 10.07 -9.08 7.63
C HIS A 106 10.90 -7.83 7.95
N VAL A 107 12.22 -7.99 7.86
CA VAL A 107 13.21 -6.91 7.97
C VAL A 107 14.16 -7.02 6.77
N THR A 108 14.34 -5.92 6.05
CA THR A 108 15.16 -5.86 4.83
C THR A 108 15.61 -4.42 4.54
N GLY A 109 16.17 -4.16 3.37
CA GLY A 109 16.77 -2.87 2.97
C GLY A 109 18.28 -2.98 2.79
N ASP A 110 18.91 -1.88 2.38
CA ASP A 110 20.31 -1.88 1.94
C ASP A 110 21.32 -2.06 3.09
N TYR A 111 20.88 -1.86 4.34
CA TYR A 111 21.70 -2.10 5.53
C TYR A 111 21.67 -3.58 5.98
N TYR A 112 20.91 -4.42 5.28
CA TYR A 112 20.75 -5.84 5.55
C TYR A 112 21.31 -6.66 4.39
N ARG A 113 21.63 -7.93 4.64
CA ARG A 113 22.15 -8.80 3.58
C ARG A 113 21.07 -9.00 2.50
N PHE A 114 21.49 -9.03 1.24
CA PHE A 114 20.57 -9.27 0.11
C PHE A 114 19.73 -10.55 0.29
N SER A 115 20.31 -11.60 0.90
CA SER A 115 19.62 -12.86 1.22
C SER A 115 18.48 -12.72 2.23
N GLN A 116 18.35 -11.59 2.92
CA GLN A 116 17.23 -11.29 3.83
C GLN A 116 16.03 -10.67 3.10
N ARG A 117 16.13 -10.43 1.78
CA ARG A 117 14.99 -9.99 0.96
C ARG A 117 13.99 -11.14 0.83
N PRO A 118 12.67 -10.91 1.03
CA PRO A 118 11.66 -11.95 0.87
C PRO A 118 11.59 -12.55 -0.54
N ILE A 119 11.88 -11.72 -1.55
CA ILE A 119 12.02 -12.14 -2.94
C ILE A 119 13.34 -11.56 -3.45
N ALA A 120 14.18 -12.41 -4.04
CA ALA A 120 15.52 -12.06 -4.51
C ALA A 120 15.49 -11.23 -5.81
N THR A 121 15.08 -9.96 -5.71
CA THR A 121 15.10 -8.99 -6.81
C THR A 121 15.86 -7.72 -6.43
N THR A 122 16.24 -6.94 -7.44
CA THR A 122 16.96 -5.66 -7.28
C THR A 122 16.15 -4.62 -6.51
N HIS A 123 14.83 -4.63 -6.67
CA HIS A 123 13.91 -3.83 -5.86
C HIS A 123 13.52 -4.55 -4.57
N THR A 124 13.11 -3.81 -3.55
CA THR A 124 12.53 -4.47 -2.38
C THR A 124 11.13 -4.95 -2.75
N THR A 125 11.01 -6.26 -2.96
CA THR A 125 9.75 -6.92 -3.33
C THR A 125 9.36 -7.94 -2.28
N PHE A 126 8.10 -7.96 -1.86
CA PHE A 126 7.62 -8.91 -0.86
C PHE A 126 6.17 -9.35 -1.15
N PRO A 127 5.83 -10.60 -0.78
CA PRO A 127 4.51 -11.15 -1.06
C PRO A 127 3.45 -10.55 -0.14
N ILE A 128 2.33 -10.14 -0.73
CA ILE A 128 1.09 -9.84 -0.03
C ILE A 128 0.36 -11.18 0.12
N LYS A 129 0.31 -11.72 1.35
CA LYS A 129 -0.45 -12.94 1.61
C LYS A 129 -1.84 -12.56 2.09
N GLY A 130 -2.85 -12.93 1.32
CA GLY A 130 -4.26 -12.67 1.62
C GLY A 130 -4.62 -11.19 1.48
N SER A 131 -5.70 -10.81 2.14
CA SER A 131 -6.30 -9.48 2.05
C SER A 131 -6.00 -8.56 3.25
N ALA A 132 -5.16 -9.02 4.18
CA ALA A 132 -4.88 -8.29 5.41
C ALA A 132 -4.13 -6.98 5.14
N PRO A 133 -4.56 -5.85 5.72
CA PRO A 133 -3.80 -4.60 5.71
C PRO A 133 -2.38 -4.76 6.24
N MET A 134 -1.47 -3.94 5.74
CA MET A 134 -0.05 -4.00 6.12
C MET A 134 0.52 -2.60 6.36
N LEU A 135 1.59 -2.56 7.14
CA LEU A 135 2.43 -1.38 7.33
C LEU A 135 3.84 -1.67 6.83
N VAL A 136 4.44 -0.70 6.15
CA VAL A 136 5.83 -0.73 5.74
C VAL A 136 6.50 0.50 6.33
N ARG A 137 7.39 0.28 7.30
CA ARG A 137 8.23 1.32 7.87
C ARG A 137 9.49 1.44 7.04
N ILE A 138 9.66 2.59 6.40
CA ILE A 138 10.76 2.90 5.50
C ILE A 138 11.64 3.95 6.17
N ASN A 139 12.88 3.57 6.44
CA ASN A 139 13.93 4.49 6.82
C ASN A 139 14.81 4.75 5.61
N LYS A 140 14.73 5.96 5.06
CA LYS A 140 15.60 6.49 3.99
C LYS A 140 16.37 7.73 4.45
N ARG A 141 16.56 7.87 5.75
CA ARG A 141 17.13 9.09 6.30
C ARG A 141 18.59 9.24 5.91
N ASN A 142 18.97 10.44 5.50
CA ASN A 142 20.38 10.82 5.48
C ASN A 142 20.80 11.06 6.94
N ALA A 143 21.79 10.31 7.40
CA ALA A 143 22.44 10.56 8.68
C ALA A 143 23.25 11.86 8.63
#